data_AF-A0A512DY55-F1
#
_entry.id   AF-A0A512DY55-F1
#
_cell.length_a   1.000
_cell.length_b   1.000
_cell.length_c   1.000
_cell.angle_alpha   90.00
_cell.angle_beta   90.00
_cell.angle_gamma   90.00
#
_symmetry.space_group_name_H-M   'P 1'
#
loop_
_entity.id
_entity.type
_entity.pdbx_description
1 polymer ?
#
loop_
_entity_poly.entity_id
_entity_poly.type
_entity_poly.pdbx_seq_one_letter_code
_entity_poly.pdbx_strand_id
1 'polypeptide(L)'
;MLMNVLEVAVFAMVVLGPNQRPFNCEVSVGGVRCSHGIAAFREGVNDIVMSDGVKVVKSQKGELQFSNGVIAKMDSLGWVQFSNGVAVRRESSEQFRFSTGMVCRFTAMGRAGCFREAAKPRQPQE
;
A
#
# COMPACT_ATOMS: atom_id res chain seq x y z
N MET A 1 18.62 -0.49 -6.76
CA MET A 1 17.56 0.24 -6.04
C MET A 1 16.82 -0.73 -5.13
N LEU A 2 16.74 -0.45 -3.84
CA LEU A 2 16.05 -1.31 -2.85
C LEU A 2 14.53 -1.28 -3.07
N MET A 3 13.85 -2.39 -2.78
CA MET A 3 12.38 -2.45 -2.71
C MET A 3 11.91 -1.60 -1.53
N ASN A 4 10.94 -0.72 -1.76
CA ASN A 4 10.42 0.14 -0.71
C ASN A 4 9.35 -0.62 0.10
N VAL A 5 9.65 -0.91 1.36
CA VAL A 5 8.75 -1.63 2.29
C VAL A 5 7.39 -0.94 2.47
N LEU A 6 7.34 0.40 2.40
CA LEU A 6 6.09 1.15 2.48
C LEU A 6 5.25 0.98 1.21
N GLU A 7 5.88 0.96 0.04
CA GLU A 7 5.18 0.72 -1.23
C GLU A 7 4.58 -0.70 -1.25
N VAL A 8 5.33 -1.70 -0.77
CA VAL A 8 4.81 -3.07 -0.59
C VAL A 8 3.63 -3.09 0.38
N ALA A 9 3.74 -2.41 1.52
CA ALA A 9 2.64 -2.35 2.49
C ALA A 9 1.38 -1.72 1.89
N VAL A 10 1.52 -0.67 1.06
CA VAL A 10 0.40 -0.07 0.35
C VAL A 10 -0.21 -1.03 -0.66
N PHE A 11 0.60 -1.73 -1.47
CA PHE A 11 0.08 -2.69 -2.46
C PHE A 11 -0.61 -3.89 -1.81
N ALA A 12 -0.02 -4.44 -0.75
CA ALA A 12 -0.66 -5.50 0.03
C ALA A 12 -2.00 -5.03 0.60
N MET A 13 -2.08 -3.79 1.08
CA MET A 13 -3.33 -3.20 1.57
C MET A 13 -4.38 -3.04 0.47
N VAL A 14 -3.97 -2.68 -0.76
CA VAL A 14 -4.86 -2.65 -1.92
C VAL A 14 -5.36 -4.04 -2.27
N VAL A 15 -4.50 -5.06 -2.25
CA VAL A 15 -4.87 -6.45 -2.55
C VAL A 15 -5.87 -7.02 -1.55
N LEU A 16 -5.76 -6.68 -0.26
CA LEU A 16 -6.77 -7.03 0.75
C LEU A 16 -8.17 -6.46 0.45
N GLY A 17 -8.28 -5.49 -0.46
CA GLY A 17 -9.55 -4.90 -0.88
C GLY A 17 -10.24 -4.16 0.27
N PRO A 18 -11.58 -4.18 0.38
CA PRO A 18 -12.32 -3.46 1.41
C PRO A 18 -12.17 -4.08 2.82
N ASN A 19 -11.73 -5.34 2.93
CA ASN A 19 -11.62 -6.08 4.19
C ASN A 19 -10.28 -5.83 4.91
N GLN A 20 -9.78 -4.59 4.85
CA GLN A 20 -8.47 -4.23 5.35
C GLN A 20 -8.34 -4.46 6.86
N ARG A 21 -7.20 -5.02 7.26
CA ARG A 21 -6.82 -5.26 8.64
C ARG A 21 -5.44 -4.68 8.91
N PRO A 22 -5.13 -4.27 10.16
CA PRO A 22 -3.79 -3.85 10.51
C PRO A 22 -2.74 -4.95 10.28
N PHE A 23 -1.56 -4.57 9.80
CA PHE A 23 -0.40 -5.46 9.65
C PHE A 23 0.89 -4.64 9.62
N ASN A 24 2.02 -5.32 9.80
CA ASN A 24 3.35 -4.74 9.62
C ASN A 24 4.09 -5.48 8.51
N CYS A 25 4.93 -4.78 7.77
CA CYS A 25 5.86 -5.33 6.80
C CYS A 25 7.29 -4.98 7.19
N GLU A 26 8.20 -5.91 6.97
CA GLU A 26 9.63 -5.73 7.19
C GLU A 26 10.45 -6.26 6.01
N VAL A 27 11.54 -5.56 5.71
CA VAL A 27 12.54 -6.03 4.76
C VAL A 27 13.15 -7.32 5.29
N SER A 28 13.24 -8.31 4.41
CA SER A 28 13.82 -9.62 4.70
C SER A 28 14.79 -10.01 3.57
N VAL A 29 15.51 -11.12 3.75
CA VAL A 29 16.41 -11.63 2.71
C VAL A 29 15.59 -11.93 1.45
N GLY A 30 15.86 -11.20 0.37
CA GLY A 30 15.23 -11.39 -0.94
C GLY A 30 13.93 -10.59 -1.17
N GLY A 31 13.43 -9.82 -0.20
CA GLY A 31 12.19 -9.07 -0.39
C GLY A 31 11.62 -8.43 0.87
N VAL A 32 10.29 -8.39 0.95
CA VAL A 32 9.54 -7.85 2.09
C VAL A 32 8.56 -8.91 2.59
N ARG A 33 8.42 -9.06 3.90
CA ARG A 33 7.45 -9.96 4.53
C ARG A 33 6.49 -9.16 5.39
N CYS A 34 5.20 -9.46 5.25
CA CYS A 34 4.14 -8.82 6.01
C CYS A 34 3.50 -9.81 7.00
N SER A 35 3.11 -9.32 8.17
CA SER A 35 2.61 -10.14 9.30
C SER A 35 1.30 -10.86 9.02
N HIS A 36 0.58 -10.47 7.96
CA HIS A 36 -0.62 -11.16 7.48
C HIS A 36 -0.34 -12.33 6.52
N GLY A 37 0.92 -12.68 6.28
CA GLY A 37 1.33 -13.81 5.44
C GLY A 37 1.73 -13.49 4.00
N ILE A 38 1.42 -12.30 3.49
CA ILE A 38 1.91 -11.86 2.17
C ILE A 38 3.40 -11.53 2.27
N ALA A 39 4.19 -12.07 1.35
CA ALA A 39 5.55 -11.63 1.06
C ALA A 39 5.59 -11.01 -0.33
N ALA A 40 6.53 -10.11 -0.58
CA ALA A 40 6.73 -9.47 -1.87
C ALA A 40 8.20 -9.57 -2.30
N PHE A 41 8.39 -9.88 -3.57
CA PHE A 41 9.69 -10.09 -4.20
C PHE A 41 9.79 -9.23 -5.44
N ARG A 42 11.01 -8.79 -5.77
CA ARG A 42 11.25 -8.00 -6.98
C ARG A 42 11.48 -8.96 -8.14
N GLU A 43 10.73 -8.78 -9.22
CA GLU A 43 10.86 -9.60 -10.43
C GLU A 43 11.16 -8.71 -11.64
N GLY A 44 12.27 -7.94 -11.57
CA GLY A 44 12.66 -6.98 -12.61
C GLY A 44 12.85 -5.56 -12.05
N VAL A 45 12.88 -4.56 -12.94
CA VAL A 45 13.17 -3.17 -12.52
C VAL A 45 11.96 -2.53 -11.81
N ASN A 46 10.75 -2.77 -12.32
CA ASN A 46 9.51 -2.10 -11.91
C ASN A 46 8.41 -3.07 -11.43
N ASP A 47 8.77 -4.33 -11.23
CA ASP A 47 7.84 -5.42 -11.05
C ASP A 47 7.97 -5.96 -9.63
N ILE A 48 6.84 -6.00 -8.92
CA ILE A 48 6.72 -6.59 -7.60
C ILE A 48 5.77 -7.79 -7.70
N VAL A 49 6.22 -8.96 -7.26
CA VAL A 49 5.38 -10.16 -7.19
C VAL A 49 5.10 -10.45 -5.73
N MET A 50 3.82 -10.49 -5.38
CA MET A 50 3.35 -10.93 -4.06
C MET A 50 3.21 -12.45 -4.03
N SER A 51 3.38 -13.05 -2.84
CA SER A 51 3.35 -14.49 -2.62
C SER A 51 2.00 -15.14 -2.86
N ASP A 52 0.94 -14.33 -2.94
CA ASP A 52 -0.41 -14.75 -3.33
C ASP A 52 -0.59 -14.80 -4.86
N GLY A 53 0.47 -14.52 -5.64
CA GLY A 53 0.48 -14.55 -7.09
C GLY A 53 0.10 -13.21 -7.74
N VAL A 54 -0.21 -12.17 -6.96
CA VAL A 54 -0.49 -10.85 -7.52
C VAL A 54 0.80 -10.15 -7.90
N LYS A 55 0.96 -9.86 -9.19
CA LYS A 55 2.04 -9.04 -9.74
C LYS A 55 1.58 -7.60 -9.89
N VAL A 56 2.38 -6.67 -9.42
CA VAL A 56 2.18 -5.22 -9.55
C VAL A 56 3.27 -4.67 -10.44
N VAL A 57 2.84 -4.05 -11.54
CA VAL A 57 3.72 -3.40 -12.50
C VAL A 57 3.49 -1.90 -12.42
N LYS A 58 4.58 -1.15 -12.27
CA LYS A 58 4.58 0.30 -12.31
C LYS A 58 5.03 0.78 -13.68
N SER A 59 4.14 1.45 -14.42
CA SER A 59 4.51 2.04 -15.70
C SER A 59 5.43 3.26 -15.50
N GLN A 60 6.16 3.66 -16.55
CA GLN A 60 6.98 4.87 -16.51
C GLN A 60 6.16 6.14 -16.27
N LYS A 61 4.85 6.11 -16.56
CA LYS A 61 3.90 7.20 -16.31
C LYS A 61 3.35 7.19 -14.87
N GLY A 62 3.78 6.24 -14.03
CA GLY A 62 3.35 6.09 -12.65
C GLY A 62 2.02 5.36 -12.48
N GLU A 63 1.48 4.77 -13.55
CA GLU A 63 0.27 3.94 -13.46
C GLU A 63 0.61 2.60 -12.80
N LEU A 64 -0.32 2.10 -11.99
CA LEU A 64 -0.20 0.80 -11.32
C LEU A 64 -1.14 -0.20 -11.99
N GLN A 65 -0.60 -1.36 -12.37
CA GLN A 65 -1.36 -2.47 -12.94
C GLN A 65 -1.17 -3.70 -12.06
N PHE A 66 -2.28 -4.29 -11.62
CA PHE A 66 -2.27 -5.52 -10.83
C PHE A 66 -2.72 -6.70 -11.72
N SER A 67 -1.99 -7.82 -11.66
CA SER A 67 -2.29 -9.00 -12.48
C SER A 67 -3.65 -9.65 -12.18
N ASN A 68 -4.22 -9.36 -11.01
CA ASN A 68 -5.57 -9.80 -10.63
C ASN A 68 -6.69 -8.92 -11.23
N GLY A 69 -6.36 -7.99 -12.13
CA GLY A 69 -7.33 -7.12 -12.80
C GLY A 69 -7.70 -5.86 -11.99
N VAL A 70 -7.06 -5.60 -10.85
CA VAL A 70 -7.24 -4.33 -10.14
C VAL A 70 -6.55 -3.20 -10.92
N ILE A 71 -7.33 -2.18 -11.27
CA ILE A 71 -6.89 -1.02 -12.06
C ILE A 71 -6.91 0.22 -11.17
N ALA A 72 -5.86 1.03 -11.29
CA ALA A 72 -5.72 2.31 -10.60
C ALA A 72 -6.17 3.47 -11.51
N LYS A 73 -6.95 4.41 -10.95
CA LYS A 73 -7.30 5.68 -11.60
C LYS A 73 -7.08 6.83 -10.63
N MET A 74 -6.31 7.83 -11.03
CA MET A 74 -6.15 9.06 -10.26
C MET A 74 -7.41 9.93 -10.41
N ASP A 75 -7.92 10.47 -9.30
CA ASP A 75 -8.95 11.48 -9.30
C ASP A 75 -8.38 12.91 -9.17
N SER A 76 -9.24 13.91 -9.36
CA SER A 76 -8.88 15.33 -9.29
C SER A 76 -8.52 15.82 -7.88
N LEU A 77 -8.79 15.03 -6.85
CA LEU A 77 -8.54 15.35 -5.44
C LEU A 77 -7.25 14.70 -4.91
N GLY A 78 -6.49 14.03 -5.80
CA GLY A 78 -5.21 13.39 -5.48
C GLY A 78 -5.35 12.03 -4.81
N TRP A 79 -6.53 11.40 -4.89
CA TRP A 79 -6.68 9.98 -4.55
C TRP A 79 -6.42 9.11 -5.76
N VAL A 80 -5.86 7.93 -5.51
CA VAL A 80 -5.83 6.82 -6.44
C VAL A 80 -6.97 5.89 -6.06
N GLN A 81 -7.96 5.79 -6.95
CA GLN A 81 -9.11 4.92 -6.85
C GLN A 81 -8.78 3.58 -7.50
N PHE A 82 -8.97 2.47 -6.78
CA PHE A 82 -8.81 1.13 -7.30
C PHE A 82 -10.16 0.50 -7.60
N SER A 83 -10.24 -0.30 -8.66
CA SER A 83 -11.49 -0.95 -9.10
C SER A 83 -12.09 -1.92 -8.07
N ASN A 84 -11.33 -2.32 -7.04
CA ASN A 84 -11.80 -3.16 -5.94
C ASN A 84 -12.39 -2.36 -4.75
N GLY A 85 -12.70 -1.08 -4.94
CA GLY A 85 -13.37 -0.23 -3.93
C GLY A 85 -12.43 0.40 -2.90
N VAL A 86 -11.13 0.17 -3.01
CA VAL A 86 -10.11 0.83 -2.19
C VAL A 86 -9.72 2.16 -2.83
N ALA A 87 -9.58 3.21 -2.04
CA ALA A 87 -8.90 4.44 -2.46
C ALA A 87 -7.71 4.70 -1.56
N VAL A 88 -6.60 5.18 -2.11
CA VAL A 88 -5.42 5.60 -1.34
C VAL A 88 -4.99 7.00 -1.75
N ARG A 89 -4.55 7.79 -0.78
CA ARG A 89 -3.94 9.09 -1.00
C ARG A 89 -2.61 9.14 -0.28
N ARG A 90 -1.61 9.70 -0.95
CA ARG A 90 -0.33 10.04 -0.33
C ARG A 90 -0.50 11.32 0.49
N GLU A 91 -0.19 11.27 1.78
CA GLU A 91 -0.21 12.46 2.65
C GLU A 91 1.19 13.08 2.79
N SER A 92 2.22 12.24 2.80
CA SER A 92 3.61 12.68 2.86
C SER A 92 4.52 11.69 2.12
N SER A 93 5.83 11.93 2.14
CA SER A 93 6.79 10.96 1.63
C SER A 93 6.75 9.61 2.35
N GLU A 94 6.25 9.60 3.58
CA GLU A 94 6.34 8.49 4.53
C GLU A 94 4.98 7.94 4.95
N GLN A 95 3.87 8.48 4.42
CA GLN A 95 2.53 8.16 4.87
C GLN A 95 1.50 8.12 3.73
N PHE A 96 0.66 7.09 3.76
CA PHE A 96 -0.48 6.87 2.87
C PHE A 96 -1.74 6.61 3.68
N ARG A 97 -2.84 7.27 3.29
CA ARG A 97 -4.16 7.14 3.89
C ARG A 97 -5.09 6.42 2.94
N PHE A 98 -5.89 5.52 3.47
CA PHE A 98 -6.91 4.77 2.73
C PHE A 98 -8.32 5.27 3.05
N SER A 99 -9.23 5.17 2.08
CA SER A 99 -10.66 5.52 2.26
C SER A 99 -11.36 4.71 3.35
N THR A 100 -10.82 3.54 3.68
CA THR A 100 -11.27 2.64 4.77
C THR A 100 -10.93 3.15 6.18
N GLY A 101 -10.15 4.24 6.30
CA GLY A 101 -9.62 4.73 7.57
C GLY A 101 -8.31 4.07 8.00
N MET A 102 -7.71 3.23 7.14
CA MET A 102 -6.36 2.70 7.36
C MET A 102 -5.30 3.74 6.98
N VAL A 103 -4.17 3.71 7.69
CA VAL A 103 -2.98 4.52 7.40
C VAL A 103 -1.76 3.60 7.40
N CYS A 104 -0.97 3.68 6.33
CA CYS A 104 0.32 3.00 6.23
C CYS A 104 1.45 4.03 6.31
N ARG A 105 2.47 3.77 7.15
CA ARG A 105 3.67 4.61 7.25
C ARG A 105 4.91 3.80 7.62
N PHE A 106 6.09 4.39 7.45
CA PHE A 106 7.30 3.83 8.05
C PHE A 106 7.18 3.81 9.58
N THR A 107 7.62 2.71 10.20
CA THR A 107 7.63 2.54 11.66
C THR A 107 9.04 2.42 12.21
N ALA A 108 9.98 1.93 11.40
CA ALA A 108 11.40 1.91 11.68
C ALA A 108 12.17 1.74 10.35
N MET A 109 13.51 1.80 10.41
CA MET A 109 14.34 1.50 9.25
C MET A 109 14.05 0.09 8.73
N GLY A 110 13.66 -0.03 7.45
CA GLY A 110 13.28 -1.30 6.84
C GLY A 110 11.94 -1.87 7.31
N ARG A 111 11.09 -1.09 8.01
CA ARG A 111 9.76 -1.51 8.47
C ARG A 111 8.69 -0.48 8.14
N ALA A 112 7.53 -0.98 7.71
CA ALA A 112 6.32 -0.19 7.55
C ALA A 112 5.16 -0.85 8.27
N GLY A 113 4.25 -0.06 8.81
CA GLY A 113 3.07 -0.53 9.52
C GLY A 113 1.83 0.12 8.95
N CYS A 114 0.77 -0.68 8.84
CA CYS A 114 -0.56 -0.22 8.48
C CYS A 114 -1.51 -0.46 9.64
N PHE A 115 -2.21 0.58 10.07
CA PHE A 115 -3.08 0.56 11.25
C PHE A 115 -4.33 1.38 10.98
N ARG A 116 -5.40 1.13 11.75
CA ARG A 116 -6.53 2.06 11.76
C ARG A 116 -6.09 3.32 12.46
N GLU A 117 -6.29 4.46 11.83
CA GLU A 117 -6.15 5.71 12.55
C GLU A 117 -7.29 5.81 13.56
N ALA A 118 -6.97 6.08 14.82
CA ALA A 118 -7.99 6.44 15.78
C ALA A 118 -8.66 7.71 15.26
N ALA A 119 -10.00 7.75 15.23
CA ALA A 119 -10.73 8.94 14.84
C ALA A 119 -10.21 10.11 15.69
N LYS A 120 -9.57 11.10 15.05
CA LYS A 120 -9.18 12.33 15.74
C LYS A 120 -10.46 12.89 16.36
N PRO A 121 -10.50 13.21 17.67
CA PRO A 121 -11.65 13.88 18.24
C PRO A 121 -11.91 15.12 17.39
N ARG A 122 -13.13 15.28 16.90
CA ARG A 122 -13.53 16.52 16.23
C ARG A 122 -13.30 17.63 17.24
N GLN A 123 -12.29 18.47 17.03
CA GLN A 123 -12.20 19.73 17.74
C GLN A 123 -13.47 20.51 17.37
N PRO A 124 -14.26 20.98 18.35
CA PRO A 124 -15.33 21.92 18.07
C PRO A 124 -14.72 23.09 17.31
N GLN A 125 -15.29 23.42 16.15
CA GLN A 125 -15.06 24.73 15.57
C GLN A 125 -15.77 25.72 16.51
N GLU A 126 -15.00 26.54 17.21
CA GLU A 126 -15.50 27.74 17.89
C GLU A 126 -16.00 28.78 16.88
#